data_AF-A0A6B3E0J9-F1
#
_entry.id   AF-A0A6B3E0J9-F1
#
_cell.length_a   1.000
_cell.length_b   1.000
_cell.length_c   1.000
_cell.angle_alpha   90.00
_cell.angle_beta   90.00
_cell.angle_gamma   90.00
#
_symmetry.space_group_name_H-M   'P 1'
#
loop_
_entity.id
_entity.type
_entity.pdbx_description
1 polymer ?
#
loop_
_entity_poly.entity_id
_entity_poly.type
_entity_poly.pdbx_seq_one_letter_code
_entity_poly.pdbx_strand_id
1 'polypeptide(L)'
;PHEWWPGICRAVVAAQAPRALAALRQGARLAFGPLWVTADAVGSARTSLRWTQVQRIEVRGGFVAVRADGRWQVWATAASGIPNLCVFQALTEHLAGAGRNDD
;
A
#
# COMPACT_ATOMS: atom_id res chain seq x y z
N PRO A 1 -20.59 -13.64 5.84
CA PRO A 1 -20.02 -12.28 6.00
C PRO A 1 -19.06 -11.81 4.87
N HIS A 2 -19.24 -12.28 3.62
CA HIS A 2 -18.25 -12.08 2.55
C HIS A 2 -18.61 -10.95 1.55
N GLU A 3 -19.83 -10.43 1.60
CA GLU A 3 -20.34 -9.49 0.58
C GLU A 3 -20.19 -8.01 0.97
N TRP A 4 -20.26 -7.70 2.27
CA TRP A 4 -20.24 -6.30 2.73
C TRP A 4 -18.82 -5.71 2.77
N TRP A 5 -17.80 -6.53 3.03
CA TRP A 5 -16.42 -6.07 3.18
C TRP A 5 -15.85 -5.43 1.89
N PRO A 6 -15.99 -6.02 0.69
CA PRO A 6 -15.59 -5.36 -0.56
C PRO A 6 -16.31 -4.02 -0.78
N GLY A 7 -17.60 -3.93 -0.41
CA GLY A 7 -18.38 -2.69 -0.49
C GLY A 7 -17.82 -1.60 0.42
N ILE A 8 -17.49 -1.94 1.67
CA ILE A 8 -16.84 -1.00 2.60
C ILE A 8 -15.48 -0.56 2.07
N CYS A 9 -14.62 -1.48 1.64
CA CYS A 9 -13.32 -1.10 1.08
C CYS A 9 -13.49 -0.13 -0.09
N ARG A 10 -14.44 -0.38 -1.00
CA ARG A 10 -14.70 0.51 -2.14
C ARG A 10 -15.13 1.91 -1.68
N ALA A 11 -16.07 2.00 -0.73
CA ALA A 11 -16.54 3.29 -0.22
C ALA A 11 -15.42 4.07 0.51
N VAL A 12 -14.64 3.38 1.35
CA VAL A 12 -13.51 3.98 2.07
C VAL A 12 -12.44 4.47 1.10
N VAL A 13 -12.08 3.67 0.09
CA VAL A 13 -11.12 4.07 -0.95
C VAL A 13 -11.63 5.27 -1.75
N ALA A 14 -12.89 5.24 -2.19
CA ALA A 14 -13.48 6.34 -2.95
C ALA A 14 -13.45 7.67 -2.17
N ALA A 15 -13.70 7.62 -0.86
CA ALA A 15 -13.69 8.80 -0.01
C ALA A 15 -12.28 9.32 0.31
N GLN A 16 -11.29 8.43 0.50
CA GLN A 16 -9.99 8.82 1.06
C GLN A 16 -8.85 8.89 0.03
N ALA A 17 -8.89 8.06 -1.02
CA ALA A 17 -7.79 7.96 -1.99
C ALA A 17 -7.48 9.28 -2.72
N PRO A 18 -8.47 10.11 -3.15
CA PRO A 18 -8.16 11.36 -3.85
C PRO A 18 -7.32 12.32 -3.01
N ARG A 19 -7.69 12.51 -1.74
CA ARG A 19 -6.95 13.36 -0.80
C ARG A 19 -5.58 12.77 -0.48
N ALA A 20 -5.50 11.45 -0.30
CA ALA A 20 -4.24 10.77 -0.03
C ALA A 20 -3.26 10.94 -1.20
N LEU A 21 -3.69 10.74 -2.44
CA LEU A 21 -2.88 10.96 -3.64
C LEU A 21 -2.43 12.42 -3.75
N ALA A 22 -3.33 13.38 -3.48
CA ALA A 22 -2.97 14.80 -3.49
C ALA A 22 -1.87 15.12 -2.46
N ALA A 23 -1.94 14.55 -1.26
CA ALA A 23 -0.90 14.70 -0.24
C ALA A 23 0.44 14.09 -0.69
N LEU A 24 0.42 12.89 -1.30
CA LEU A 24 1.64 12.25 -1.82
C LEU A 24 2.30 13.09 -2.91
N ARG A 25 1.51 13.68 -3.83
CA ARG A 25 2.01 14.60 -4.87
C ARG A 25 2.65 15.87 -4.30
N GLN A 26 2.30 16.26 -3.08
CA GLN A 26 2.90 17.37 -2.35
C GLN A 26 4.14 16.94 -1.54
N GLY A 27 4.61 15.70 -1.69
CA GLY A 27 5.76 15.16 -0.98
C GLY A 27 5.45 14.63 0.43
N ALA A 28 4.17 14.49 0.79
CA ALA A 28 3.81 13.95 2.10
C ALA A 28 4.19 12.47 2.22
N ARG A 29 4.46 12.06 3.46
CA ARG A 29 4.55 10.65 3.86
C ARG A 29 3.28 10.26 4.61
N LEU A 30 2.55 9.29 4.09
CA LEU A 30 1.35 8.77 4.74
C LEU A 30 1.68 7.51 5.52
N ALA A 31 1.21 7.43 6.76
CA ALA A 31 1.42 6.29 7.65
C ALA A 31 0.13 5.46 7.82
N PHE A 32 0.29 4.14 7.81
CA PHE A 32 -0.75 3.14 7.99
C PHE A 32 -0.27 2.15 9.07
N GLY A 33 -0.13 2.65 10.30
CA GLY A 33 0.46 1.89 11.40
C GLY A 33 1.94 1.58 11.12
N PRO A 34 2.36 0.30 11.03
CA PRO A 34 3.75 -0.06 10.78
C PRO A 34 4.21 0.20 9.35
N LEU A 35 3.28 0.45 8.42
CA LEU A 35 3.54 0.71 7.01
C LEU A 35 3.46 2.20 6.70
N TRP A 36 4.14 2.63 5.65
CA TRP A 36 4.07 3.99 5.16
C TRP A 36 4.32 4.05 3.66
N VAL A 37 3.90 5.16 3.05
CA VAL A 37 4.00 5.38 1.62
C VAL A 37 4.33 6.83 1.31
N THR A 38 5.19 7.05 0.31
CA THR A 38 5.51 8.35 -0.32
C THR A 38 5.30 8.24 -1.84
N ALA A 39 5.48 9.34 -2.56
CA ALA A 39 5.45 9.32 -4.03
C ALA A 39 6.54 8.40 -4.61
N ASP A 40 7.71 8.29 -3.96
CA ASP A 40 8.88 7.58 -4.49
C ASP A 40 9.09 6.17 -3.92
N ALA A 41 8.53 5.89 -2.74
CA ALA A 41 8.84 4.68 -2.00
C ALA A 41 7.70 4.21 -1.11
N VAL A 42 7.80 2.95 -0.73
CA VAL A 42 6.94 2.31 0.28
C VAL A 42 7.83 1.58 1.28
N GLY A 43 7.39 1.51 2.53
CA GLY A 43 8.18 0.84 3.54
C GLY A 43 7.42 0.44 4.78
N SER A 44 8.17 -0.15 5.68
CA SER A 44 7.80 -0.38 7.07
C SER A 44 8.77 0.35 8.00
N ALA A 45 8.65 0.14 9.31
CA ALA A 45 9.60 0.66 10.30
C ALA A 45 11.06 0.17 10.08
N ARG A 46 11.26 -0.97 9.41
CA ARG A 46 12.59 -1.62 9.29
C ARG A 46 13.20 -1.57 7.89
N THR A 47 12.40 -1.33 6.86
CA THR A 47 12.84 -1.42 5.47
C THR A 47 12.00 -0.52 4.56
N SER A 48 12.56 -0.15 3.43
CA SER A 48 11.92 0.64 2.39
C SER A 48 12.36 0.18 1.01
N LEU A 49 11.46 0.29 0.04
CA LEU A 49 11.72 0.02 -1.37
C LEU A 49 11.24 1.19 -2.21
N ARG A 50 12.00 1.52 -3.26
CA ARG A 50 11.49 2.38 -4.33
C ARG A 50 10.43 1.63 -5.12
N TRP A 51 9.47 2.36 -5.70
CA TRP A 51 8.40 1.73 -6.48
C TRP A 51 8.90 0.86 -7.63
N THR A 52 10.02 1.24 -8.27
CA THR A 52 10.69 0.46 -9.31
C THR A 52 11.20 -0.91 -8.83
N GLN A 53 11.46 -1.06 -7.52
CA GLN A 53 11.89 -2.33 -6.92
C GLN A 53 10.70 -3.20 -6.49
N VAL A 54 9.50 -2.62 -6.39
CA VAL A 54 8.29 -3.30 -5.93
C VAL A 54 7.64 -4.03 -7.11
N GLN A 55 7.69 -5.36 -7.07
CA GLN A 55 7.04 -6.20 -8.08
C GLN A 55 5.58 -6.45 -7.73
N ARG A 56 5.28 -6.62 -6.43
CA ARG A 56 3.92 -6.91 -5.95
C ARG A 56 3.77 -6.62 -4.47
N ILE A 57 2.59 -6.20 -4.05
CA ILE A 57 2.20 -6.10 -2.65
C ILE A 57 0.89 -6.88 -2.48
N GLU A 58 0.85 -7.80 -1.53
CA GLU A 58 -0.32 -8.65 -1.30
C GLU A 58 -0.61 -8.84 0.18
N VAL A 59 -1.90 -9.03 0.49
CA VAL A 59 -2.33 -9.55 1.78
C VAL A 59 -2.59 -11.04 1.65
N ARG A 60 -1.75 -11.86 2.28
CA ARG A 60 -1.86 -13.33 2.25
C ARG A 60 -1.99 -13.86 3.67
N GLY A 61 -3.04 -14.64 3.95
CA GLY A 61 -3.22 -15.30 5.25
C GLY A 61 -3.25 -14.34 6.45
N GLY A 62 -3.61 -13.07 6.25
CA GLY A 62 -3.59 -12.04 7.29
C GLY A 62 -2.26 -11.29 7.45
N PHE A 63 -1.26 -11.55 6.59
CA PHE A 63 0.03 -10.86 6.56
C PHE A 63 0.09 -9.88 5.38
N VAL A 64 0.83 -8.77 5.51
CA VAL A 64 1.23 -7.94 4.36
C VAL A 64 2.60 -8.41 3.89
N ALA A 65 2.68 -8.85 2.65
CA ALA A 65 3.90 -9.30 2.02
C ALA A 65 4.20 -8.45 0.77
N VAL A 66 5.48 -8.14 0.57
CA VAL A 66 5.99 -7.41 -0.59
C VAL A 66 6.94 -8.31 -1.35
N ARG A 67 6.75 -8.38 -2.67
CA ARG A 67 7.67 -9.04 -3.59
C ARG A 67 8.61 -8.02 -4.19
N ALA A 68 9.91 -8.21 -3.98
CA ALA A 68 10.96 -7.38 -4.53
C ALA A 68 12.15 -8.28 -4.87
N ASP A 69 12.81 -8.00 -6.00
CA ASP A 69 13.93 -8.82 -6.50
C ASP A 69 13.63 -10.33 -6.51
N GLY A 70 12.41 -10.69 -6.94
CA GLY A 70 11.96 -12.08 -7.02
C GLY A 70 11.65 -12.76 -5.68
N ARG A 71 11.90 -12.11 -4.53
CA ARG A 71 11.72 -12.67 -3.18
C ARG A 71 10.53 -12.03 -2.47
N TRP A 72 9.84 -12.83 -1.65
CA TRP A 72 8.77 -12.34 -0.77
C TRP A 72 9.34 -11.92 0.59
N GLN A 73 8.92 -10.75 1.07
CA GLN A 73 9.28 -10.19 2.37
C GLN A 73 8.00 -9.87 3.15
N VAL A 74 7.87 -10.39 4.37
CA VAL A 74 6.75 -10.07 5.25
C VAL A 74 7.04 -8.75 5.95
N TRP A 75 6.17 -7.76 5.74
CA TRP A 75 6.33 -6.41 6.32
C TRP A 75 5.38 -6.14 7.48
N ALA A 76 4.26 -6.86 7.55
CA ALA A 76 3.37 -6.83 8.71
C ALA A 76 2.76 -8.21 8.95
N THR A 77 2.75 -8.64 10.22
CA THR A 77 2.23 -9.95 10.63
C THR A 77 0.73 -9.99 10.89
N ALA A 78 0.10 -8.82 11.03
CA ALA A 78 -1.34 -8.70 11.25
C ALA A 78 -1.92 -7.55 10.41
N ALA A 79 -2.52 -7.90 9.28
CA ALA A 79 -3.21 -6.98 8.38
C ALA A 79 -4.40 -6.30 9.05
N SER A 80 -5.07 -6.98 9.99
CA SER A 80 -6.16 -6.41 10.79
C SER A 80 -5.73 -5.24 11.69
N GLY A 81 -4.45 -5.17 12.05
CA GLY A 81 -3.88 -4.07 12.84
C GLY A 81 -3.48 -2.85 12.00
N ILE A 82 -3.66 -2.89 10.68
CA ILE A 82 -3.26 -1.81 9.78
C ILE A 82 -4.45 -0.87 9.56
N PRO A 83 -4.38 0.39 10.03
CA PRO A 83 -5.42 1.38 9.78
C PRO A 83 -5.62 1.59 8.28
N ASN A 84 -6.87 1.74 7.83
CA ASN A 84 -7.21 2.05 6.44
C ASN A 84 -6.50 1.16 5.40
N LEU A 85 -6.36 -0.14 5.67
CA LEU A 85 -5.65 -1.09 4.80
C LEU A 85 -6.14 -1.09 3.34
N CYS A 86 -7.44 -0.94 3.09
CA CYS A 86 -7.96 -0.86 1.72
C CYS A 86 -7.40 0.37 0.96
N VAL A 87 -7.21 1.50 1.66
CA VAL A 87 -6.62 2.73 1.09
C VAL A 87 -5.14 2.49 0.81
N PHE A 88 -4.41 1.89 1.75
CA PHE A 88 -3.00 1.53 1.53
C PHE A 88 -2.83 0.66 0.27
N GLN A 89 -3.64 -0.39 0.11
CA GLN A 89 -3.59 -1.27 -1.06
C GLN A 89 -3.84 -0.49 -2.35
N ALA A 90 -4.93 0.30 -2.41
CA ALA A 90 -5.28 1.08 -3.58
C ALA A 90 -4.17 2.08 -3.99
N LEU A 91 -3.57 2.76 -3.01
CA LEU A 91 -2.45 3.68 -3.27
C LEU A 91 -1.22 2.94 -3.80
N THR A 92 -0.88 1.81 -3.20
CA THR A 92 0.30 1.03 -3.60
C THR A 92 0.15 0.42 -4.99
N GLU A 93 -1.06 0.00 -5.37
CA GLU A 93 -1.37 -0.49 -6.71
C GLU A 93 -1.25 0.63 -7.75
N HIS A 94 -1.79 1.81 -7.44
CA HIS A 94 -1.68 2.99 -8.29
C HIS A 94 -0.21 3.41 -8.51
N LEU A 95 0.59 3.49 -7.45
CA LEU A 95 1.98 3.96 -7.49
C LEU A 95 2.93 2.92 -8.09
N ALA A 96 2.76 1.63 -7.80
CA ALA A 96 3.51 0.56 -8.46
C ALA A 96 3.13 0.37 -9.93
N GLY A 97 1.93 0.78 -10.33
CA GLY A 97 1.54 0.91 -11.74
C GLY A 97 2.27 2.08 -12.42
N ALA A 98 2.25 3.26 -11.80
CA ALA A 98 2.90 4.46 -12.34
C ALA A 98 4.42 4.31 -12.44
N GLY A 99 5.09 3.81 -11.40
CA GLY A 99 6.54 3.67 -11.37
C GLY A 99 7.12 2.61 -12.32
N ARG A 100 6.28 1.80 -12.99
CA ARG A 100 6.69 0.88 -14.07
C ARG A 100 6.59 1.50 -15.47
N ASN A 101 5.92 2.64 -15.60
CA ASN A 101 5.69 3.31 -16.89
C ASN A 101 6.63 4.51 -17.08
N ASP A 102 7.54 4.75 -16.13
CA ASP A 102 8.53 5.84 -16.16
C ASP A 102 9.91 5.37 -16.68
N ASP A 103 9.97 4.19 -17.31
CA ASP A 103 11.15 3.59 -17.96
C ASP A 103 11.15 3.81 -19.49
#